data_AF-A0AB34KEH3-F1
#
_entry.id   AF-A0AB34KEH3-F1
#
_cell.length_a   1.000
_cell.length_b   1.000
_cell.length_c   1.000
_cell.angle_alpha   90.00
_cell.angle_beta   90.00
_cell.angle_gamma   90.00
#
_symmetry.space_group_name_H-M   'P 1'
#
loop_
_entity.id
_entity.type
_entity.pdbx_description
1 polymer ?
#
loop_
_entity_poly.entity_id
_entity_poly.type
_entity_poly.pdbx_seq_one_letter_code
_entity_poly.pdbx_strand_id
1 'polypeptide(L)'
;MMGFKVIAMASLAMGPSLLARLSSNDPTSLFFDPVDAFRSGYFARRRAHANKSLQQIGPAPGRTAITDPELCVGIVDMHKEGDFLRSSGVSFLDGLSAEERDGVHLEALFAATAPGTHSAYNPAWLCRGTNRVLTYEAASEEERAMP
;
A
#
# COMPACT_ATOMS: atom_id res chain seq x y z
N MET A 1 53.06 16.47 -4.55
CA MET A 1 52.45 15.65 -3.47
C MET A 1 51.25 16.34 -2.81
N MET A 2 50.31 16.91 -3.57
CA MET A 2 49.17 17.68 -3.01
C MET A 2 47.79 17.15 -3.43
N GLY A 3 47.71 16.20 -4.37
CA GLY A 3 46.44 15.67 -4.89
C GLY A 3 45.82 14.51 -4.10
N PHE A 4 46.60 13.73 -3.35
CA PHE A 4 46.10 12.51 -2.69
C PHE A 4 45.34 12.79 -1.37
N LYS A 5 45.63 13.91 -0.69
CA LYS A 5 44.98 14.27 0.59
C LYS A 5 43.54 14.80 0.41
N VAL A 6 43.24 15.44 -0.72
CA VAL A 6 41.92 16.04 -0.98
C VAL A 6 40.87 14.95 -1.26
N ILE A 7 41.25 13.90 -1.97
CA ILE A 7 40.36 12.77 -2.31
C ILE A 7 39.96 12.01 -1.05
N ALA A 8 40.89 11.76 -0.12
CA ALA A 8 40.62 11.02 1.12
C ALA A 8 39.66 11.75 2.09
N MET A 9 39.70 13.09 2.16
CA MET A 9 38.76 13.86 3.00
C MET A 9 37.35 13.92 2.43
N ALA A 10 37.19 13.95 1.10
CA ALA A 10 35.87 13.91 0.46
C ALA A 10 35.16 12.55 0.72
N SER A 11 35.92 11.45 0.73
CA SER A 11 35.39 10.11 1.03
C SER A 11 34.92 9.95 2.49
N LEU A 12 35.59 10.58 3.46
CA LEU A 12 35.17 10.51 4.88
C LEU A 12 33.93 11.35 5.19
N ALA A 13 33.72 12.50 4.52
CA ALA A 13 32.55 13.35 4.77
C ALA A 13 31.26 12.85 4.08
N MET A 14 31.39 12.08 2.99
CA MET A 14 30.25 11.51 2.27
C MET A 14 29.59 10.33 3.01
N GLY A 15 30.35 9.54 3.75
CA GLY A 15 29.85 8.36 4.47
C GLY A 15 28.72 8.68 5.46
N PRO A 16 28.93 9.56 6.44
CA PRO A 16 27.90 9.93 7.42
C PRO A 16 26.68 10.59 6.77
N SER A 17 26.90 11.45 5.77
CA SER A 17 25.84 12.15 5.03
C SER A 17 24.96 11.19 4.22
N LEU A 18 25.56 10.16 3.62
CA LEU A 18 24.85 9.13 2.88
C LEU A 18 24.08 8.20 3.83
N LEU A 19 24.70 7.76 4.92
CA LEU A 19 24.04 6.95 5.94
C LEU A 19 22.85 7.68 6.55
N ALA A 20 22.99 8.98 6.84
CA ALA A 20 21.91 9.80 7.33
C ALA A 20 20.73 9.84 6.35
N ARG A 21 21.00 10.07 5.05
CA ARG A 21 19.94 10.08 4.02
C ARG A 21 19.24 8.74 3.83
N LEU A 22 19.97 7.63 3.97
CA LEU A 22 19.42 6.28 3.75
C LEU A 22 18.66 5.75 4.97
N SER A 23 19.00 6.24 6.16
CA SER A 23 18.48 5.70 7.43
C SER A 23 17.67 6.70 8.25
N SER A 24 17.43 7.92 7.75
CA SER A 24 16.61 8.93 8.44
C SER A 24 15.18 8.47 8.71
N ASN A 25 14.69 7.49 7.95
CA ASN A 25 13.34 6.94 8.08
C ASN A 25 13.29 5.69 8.97
N ASP A 26 14.44 5.18 9.44
CA ASP A 26 14.52 3.98 10.27
C ASP A 26 14.54 4.38 11.76
N PRO A 27 13.51 4.06 12.54
CA PRO A 27 13.42 4.43 13.96
C PRO A 27 14.51 3.79 14.84
N THR A 28 15.24 2.81 14.30
CA THR A 28 16.37 2.17 14.97
C THR A 28 17.73 2.79 14.61
N SER A 29 17.76 3.71 13.64
CA SER A 29 18.98 4.40 13.21
C SER A 29 19.36 5.55 14.13
N LEU A 30 20.67 5.77 14.28
CA LEU A 30 21.25 6.97 14.91
C LEU A 30 20.91 8.27 14.17
N PHE A 31 20.49 8.17 12.90
CA PHE A 31 20.15 9.32 12.07
C PHE A 31 18.63 9.52 11.91
N PHE A 32 17.81 8.80 12.68
CA PHE A 32 16.36 8.90 12.60
C PHE A 32 15.89 10.35 12.80
N ASP A 33 15.10 10.84 11.84
CA ASP A 33 14.44 12.13 11.92
C ASP A 33 12.92 11.90 11.92
N PRO A 34 12.21 12.02 13.05
CA PRO A 34 10.77 11.78 13.10
C PRO A 34 9.97 12.81 12.29
N VAL A 35 10.52 13.98 11.98
CA VAL A 35 9.84 15.00 11.15
C VAL A 35 9.88 14.58 9.68
N ASP A 36 11.02 14.04 9.24
CA ASP A 36 11.22 13.59 7.85
C ASP A 36 10.81 12.13 7.61
N ALA A 37 10.90 11.24 8.61
CA ALA A 37 10.64 9.82 8.51
C ALA A 37 9.21 9.48 8.09
N PHE A 38 8.26 10.29 8.54
CA PHE A 38 6.85 10.17 8.17
C PHE A 38 6.47 11.06 6.98
N ARG A 39 7.44 11.76 6.35
CA ARG A 39 7.11 12.56 5.16
C ARG A 39 6.59 11.65 4.07
N SER A 40 5.40 11.99 3.63
CA SER A 40 4.62 11.23 2.66
C SER A 40 5.23 11.20 1.26
N GLY A 41 6.49 11.57 1.03
CA GLY A 41 7.06 11.67 -0.32
C GLY A 41 7.00 10.35 -1.09
N TYR A 42 7.38 9.24 -0.45
CA TYR A 42 7.23 7.90 -1.04
C TYR A 42 5.76 7.52 -1.22
N PHE A 43 4.94 7.69 -0.18
CA PHE A 43 3.51 7.39 -0.21
C PHE A 43 2.74 8.19 -1.27
N ALA A 44 3.06 9.46 -1.44
CA ALA A 44 2.48 10.35 -2.44
C ALA A 44 2.86 9.92 -3.85
N ARG A 45 4.12 9.51 -4.07
CA ARG A 45 4.55 8.93 -5.34
C ARG A 45 3.84 7.61 -5.66
N ARG A 46 3.73 6.70 -4.69
CA ARG A 46 3.00 5.43 -4.88
C ARG A 46 1.51 5.65 -5.09
N ARG A 47 0.88 6.58 -4.37
CA ARG A 47 -0.51 6.98 -4.59
C ARG A 47 -0.72 7.57 -5.99
N ALA A 48 0.19 8.43 -6.45
CA ALA A 48 0.13 8.98 -7.80
C ALA A 48 0.30 7.91 -8.89
N HIS A 49 1.17 6.91 -8.65
CA HIS A 49 1.34 5.77 -9.54
C HIS A 49 0.08 4.90 -9.59
N ALA A 50 -0.43 4.50 -8.43
CA ALA A 50 -1.66 3.72 -8.31
C ALA A 50 -2.85 4.39 -9.00
N ASN A 51 -2.97 5.72 -8.86
CA ASN A 51 -4.02 6.49 -9.54
C ASN A 51 -3.90 6.47 -11.07
N LYS A 52 -2.69 6.31 -11.62
CA LYS A 52 -2.49 6.11 -13.06
C LYS A 52 -2.82 4.67 -13.46
N SER A 53 -2.37 3.67 -12.68
CA SER A 53 -2.67 2.25 -12.95
C SER A 53 -4.17 1.96 -12.92
N LEU A 54 -4.97 2.69 -12.13
CA LEU A 54 -6.44 2.62 -12.15
C LEU A 54 -7.04 2.84 -13.54
N GLN A 55 -6.43 3.67 -14.39
CA GLN A 55 -6.92 3.94 -15.75
C GLN A 55 -6.69 2.76 -16.69
N GLN A 56 -5.79 1.85 -16.32
CA GLN A 56 -5.45 0.66 -17.10
C GLN A 56 -6.29 -0.56 -16.73
N ILE A 57 -7.05 -0.48 -15.63
CA ILE A 57 -7.97 -1.54 -15.24
C ILE A 57 -9.22 -1.46 -16.13
N GLY A 58 -9.18 -2.16 -17.27
CA GLY A 58 -10.28 -2.29 -18.23
C GLY A 58 -11.50 -3.05 -17.68
N PRO A 59 -12.56 -3.21 -18.48
CA PRO A 59 -13.73 -3.98 -18.08
C PRO A 59 -13.38 -5.46 -17.97
N ALA A 60 -13.43 -6.00 -16.76
CA ALA A 60 -13.26 -7.42 -16.45
C ALA A 60 -14.38 -7.87 -15.50
N PRO A 61 -14.79 -9.15 -15.54
CA PRO A 61 -15.75 -9.69 -14.59
C PRO A 61 -15.21 -9.58 -13.16
N GLY A 62 -16.12 -9.47 -12.18
CA GLY A 62 -15.75 -9.42 -10.77
C GLY A 62 -15.00 -10.68 -10.34
N ARG A 63 -14.05 -10.55 -9.40
CA ARG A 63 -13.24 -11.69 -8.93
C ARG A 63 -13.96 -12.46 -7.83
N THR A 64 -14.01 -13.78 -7.94
CA THR A 64 -14.59 -14.68 -6.93
C THR A 64 -13.55 -15.10 -5.90
N ALA A 65 -14.00 -15.72 -4.80
CA ALA A 65 -13.11 -16.36 -3.85
C ALA A 65 -12.26 -17.44 -4.54
N ILE A 66 -10.99 -17.51 -4.18
CA ILE A 66 -10.03 -18.52 -4.65
C ILE A 66 -9.99 -19.63 -3.61
N THR A 67 -10.08 -20.89 -4.04
CA THR A 67 -10.17 -22.04 -3.12
C THR A 67 -8.87 -22.35 -2.39
N ASP A 68 -7.72 -22.03 -3.00
CA ASP A 68 -6.38 -22.27 -2.45
C ASP A 68 -5.42 -21.13 -2.87
N PRO A 69 -5.55 -19.93 -2.29
CA PRO A 69 -4.69 -18.81 -2.63
C PRO A 69 -3.29 -18.97 -2.04
N GLU A 70 -2.27 -18.64 -2.83
CA GLU A 70 -0.88 -18.56 -2.37
C GLU A 70 -0.67 -17.43 -1.36
N LEU A 71 -1.46 -16.36 -1.46
CA LEU A 71 -1.39 -15.21 -0.58
C LEU A 71 -2.77 -14.63 -0.27
N CYS A 72 -3.09 -14.51 1.02
CA CYS A 72 -4.26 -13.79 1.52
C CYS A 72 -3.86 -12.42 2.08
N VAL A 73 -4.50 -11.36 1.61
CA VAL A 73 -4.26 -9.99 2.09
C VAL A 73 -5.58 -9.35 2.50
N GLY A 74 -5.61 -8.80 3.71
CA GLY A 74 -6.69 -7.94 4.18
C GLY A 74 -6.20 -6.49 4.22
N ILE A 75 -6.93 -5.57 3.56
CA ILE A 75 -6.71 -4.13 3.68
C ILE A 75 -7.91 -3.51 4.38
N VAL A 76 -7.68 -2.84 5.49
CA VAL A 76 -8.71 -2.19 6.29
C VAL A 76 -8.62 -0.69 6.10
N ASP A 77 -9.76 -0.05 5.86
CA ASP A 77 -9.87 1.41 5.92
C ASP A 77 -10.76 1.82 7.08
N MET A 78 -10.15 2.51 8.04
CA MET A 78 -10.81 3.10 9.21
C MET A 78 -11.09 4.59 9.01
N HIS A 79 -10.61 5.19 7.92
CA HIS A 79 -10.80 6.61 7.68
C HIS A 79 -12.21 6.85 7.15
N LYS A 80 -12.80 7.98 7.55
CA LYS A 80 -14.10 8.42 7.00
C LYS A 80 -13.95 9.04 5.60
N GLU A 81 -12.74 9.50 5.29
CA GLU A 81 -12.43 10.24 4.07
C GLU A 81 -11.11 9.76 3.48
N GLY A 82 -11.03 9.80 2.16
CA GLY A 82 -9.81 9.54 1.42
C GLY A 82 -9.86 8.26 0.59
N ASP A 83 -8.69 7.91 0.09
CA ASP A 83 -8.54 6.90 -0.95
C ASP A 83 -7.47 5.87 -0.59
N PHE A 84 -7.23 5.69 0.71
CA PHE A 84 -6.18 4.80 1.20
C PHE A 84 -6.46 3.37 0.75
N LEU A 85 -7.66 2.85 1.00
CA LEU A 85 -8.05 1.50 0.59
C LEU A 85 -7.76 1.24 -0.90
N ARG A 86 -8.23 2.15 -1.78
CA ARG A 86 -8.07 2.04 -3.22
C ARG A 86 -6.61 2.17 -3.63
N SER A 87 -5.90 3.20 -3.16
CA SER A 87 -4.51 3.44 -3.55
C SER A 87 -3.58 2.34 -3.05
N SER A 88 -3.79 1.80 -1.85
CA SER A 88 -3.07 0.67 -1.30
C SER A 88 -3.39 -0.62 -2.03
N GLY A 89 -4.68 -0.91 -2.28
CA GLY A 89 -5.11 -2.10 -3.03
C GLY A 89 -4.56 -2.11 -4.45
N VAL A 90 -4.68 -0.99 -5.17
CA VAL A 90 -4.12 -0.88 -6.52
C VAL A 90 -2.60 -0.97 -6.49
N SER A 91 -1.93 -0.27 -5.56
CA SER A 91 -0.47 -0.36 -5.38
C SER A 91 -0.01 -1.79 -5.12
N PHE A 92 -0.79 -2.59 -4.38
CA PHE A 92 -0.45 -3.97 -4.09
C PHE A 92 -0.57 -4.87 -5.34
N LEU A 93 -1.59 -4.64 -6.16
CA LEU A 93 -1.83 -5.41 -7.38
C LEU A 93 -1.00 -4.94 -8.58
N ASP A 94 -0.43 -3.75 -8.49
CA ASP A 94 0.39 -3.11 -9.52
C ASP A 94 1.66 -3.92 -9.79
N GLY A 95 1.81 -4.40 -11.03
CA GLY A 95 2.96 -5.18 -11.46
C GLY A 95 2.81 -6.70 -11.38
N LEU A 96 1.71 -7.21 -10.82
CA LEU A 96 1.40 -8.64 -10.84
C LEU A 96 1.04 -9.11 -12.26
N SER A 97 1.56 -10.26 -12.67
CA SER A 97 1.07 -10.97 -13.86
C SER A 97 -0.36 -11.48 -13.63
N ALA A 98 -1.01 -11.96 -14.69
CA ALA A 98 -2.34 -12.56 -14.56
C ALA A 98 -2.29 -13.80 -13.65
N GLU A 99 -1.25 -14.63 -13.79
CA GLU A 99 -1.01 -15.83 -13.00
C GLU A 99 -0.74 -15.49 -11.54
N GLU A 100 0.15 -14.52 -11.27
CA GLU A 100 0.43 -14.06 -9.90
C GLU A 100 -0.82 -13.45 -9.26
N ARG A 101 -1.62 -12.71 -10.04
CA ARG A 101 -2.88 -12.16 -9.56
C ARG A 101 -3.87 -13.27 -9.21
N ASP A 102 -3.89 -14.39 -9.93
CA ASP A 102 -4.78 -15.52 -9.65
C ASP A 102 -4.41 -16.28 -8.38
N GLY A 103 -3.16 -16.20 -7.91
CA GLY A 103 -2.72 -16.71 -6.61
C GLY A 103 -3.07 -15.82 -5.40
N VAL A 104 -3.60 -14.61 -5.63
CA VAL A 104 -3.82 -13.62 -4.57
C VAL A 104 -5.31 -13.47 -4.23
N HIS A 105 -5.66 -13.73 -2.96
CA HIS A 105 -6.96 -13.40 -2.39
C HIS A 105 -6.88 -12.08 -1.62
N LEU A 106 -7.53 -11.04 -2.15
CA LEU A 106 -7.56 -9.71 -1.55
C LEU A 106 -8.95 -9.41 -0.96
N GLU A 107 -8.99 -9.17 0.34
CA GLU A 107 -10.16 -8.68 1.05
C GLU A 107 -10.01 -7.21 1.43
N ALA A 108 -11.06 -6.43 1.21
CA ALA A 108 -11.11 -5.04 1.62
C ALA A 108 -12.20 -4.84 2.67
N LEU A 109 -11.84 -4.33 3.85
CA LEU A 109 -12.78 -3.99 4.91
C LEU A 109 -12.96 -2.48 4.99
N PHE A 110 -14.19 -2.03 4.77
CA PHE A 110 -14.61 -0.66 5.10
C PHE A 110 -15.09 -0.64 6.55
N ALA A 111 -14.21 -0.27 7.47
CA ALA A 111 -14.50 -0.16 8.90
C ALA A 111 -15.16 1.19 9.26
N ALA A 112 -16.05 1.67 8.40
CA ALA A 112 -16.81 2.90 8.58
C ALA A 112 -18.31 2.59 8.68
N THR A 113 -19.04 3.32 9.52
CA THR A 113 -20.48 3.14 9.79
C THR A 113 -21.38 3.42 8.58
N ALA A 114 -20.86 4.04 7.52
CA ALA A 114 -21.58 4.32 6.28
C ALA A 114 -20.65 4.10 5.07
N PRO A 115 -20.44 2.84 4.64
CA PRO A 115 -19.49 2.53 3.57
C PRO A 115 -19.91 3.16 2.23
N GLY A 116 -21.22 3.30 1.96
CA GLY A 116 -21.74 3.91 0.74
C GLY A 116 -21.42 5.41 0.57
N THR A 117 -21.01 6.10 1.64
CA THR A 117 -20.56 7.51 1.55
C THR A 117 -19.04 7.63 1.41
N HIS A 118 -18.30 6.52 1.47
CA HIS A 118 -16.84 6.53 1.45
C HIS A 118 -16.32 6.73 0.02
N SER A 119 -15.36 7.65 -0.18
CA SER A 119 -14.81 7.97 -1.51
C SER A 119 -14.13 6.79 -2.21
N ALA A 120 -13.61 5.83 -1.44
CA ALA A 120 -13.04 4.60 -1.98
C ALA A 120 -14.08 3.51 -2.28
N TYR A 121 -15.35 3.69 -1.90
CA TYR A 121 -16.46 2.77 -2.21
C TYR A 121 -16.92 2.94 -3.66
N ASN A 122 -15.98 2.75 -4.59
CA ASN A 122 -16.20 2.84 -6.02
C ASN A 122 -16.30 1.42 -6.61
N PRO A 123 -17.44 1.08 -7.25
CA PRO A 123 -17.67 -0.27 -7.79
C PRO A 123 -16.60 -0.73 -8.78
N ALA A 124 -16.01 0.20 -9.53
CA ALA A 124 -15.11 -0.14 -10.62
C ALA A 124 -13.84 -0.87 -10.13
N TRP A 125 -13.14 -0.33 -9.14
CA TRP A 125 -11.93 -0.99 -8.64
C TRP A 125 -12.26 -2.09 -7.62
N LEU A 126 -13.32 -1.96 -6.82
CA LEU A 126 -13.68 -2.97 -5.82
C LEU A 126 -14.02 -4.30 -6.48
N CYS A 127 -14.89 -4.29 -7.50
CA CYS A 127 -15.28 -5.51 -8.19
C CYS A 127 -14.08 -6.21 -8.88
N ARG A 128 -13.10 -5.43 -9.36
CA ARG A 128 -11.97 -5.97 -10.14
C ARG A 128 -10.75 -6.31 -9.30
N GLY A 129 -10.49 -5.50 -8.28
CA GLY A 129 -9.30 -5.56 -7.45
C GLY A 129 -9.45 -6.50 -6.27
N THR A 130 -10.64 -6.61 -5.70
CA THR A 130 -10.88 -7.40 -4.49
C THR A 130 -11.66 -8.67 -4.82
N ASN A 131 -11.37 -9.74 -4.09
CA ASN A 131 -12.15 -10.97 -4.12
C ASN A 131 -13.36 -10.85 -3.18
N ARG A 132 -13.22 -10.00 -2.16
CA ARG A 132 -14.26 -9.79 -1.15
C ARG A 132 -14.21 -8.38 -0.61
N VAL A 133 -15.39 -7.80 -0.42
CA VAL A 133 -15.57 -6.51 0.24
C VAL A 133 -16.41 -6.74 1.50
N LEU A 134 -15.86 -6.32 2.63
CA LEU A 134 -16.45 -6.42 3.95
C LEU A 134 -16.85 -5.04 4.46
N THR A 135 -17.91 -5.00 5.24
CA THR A 135 -18.29 -3.89 6.11
C THR A 135 -18.28 -4.38 7.56
N TYR A 136 -18.35 -3.46 8.53
CA TYR A 136 -18.34 -3.85 9.94
C TYR A 136 -19.54 -4.74 10.31
N GLU A 137 -20.70 -4.47 9.71
CA GLU A 137 -21.92 -5.27 9.88
C GLU A 137 -21.69 -6.70 9.37
N ALA A 138 -21.23 -6.85 8.11
CA ALA A 138 -21.00 -8.16 7.52
C ALA A 138 -19.92 -8.95 8.26
N ALA A 139 -18.83 -8.29 8.68
CA ALA A 139 -17.77 -8.94 9.45
C ALA A 139 -18.27 -9.41 10.83
N SER A 140 -19.08 -8.60 11.51
CA SER A 140 -19.65 -8.95 12.81
C SER A 140 -20.64 -10.11 12.75
N GLU A 141 -21.40 -10.21 11.66
CA GLU A 141 -22.32 -11.33 11.43
C GLU A 141 -21.57 -12.64 11.21
N GLU A 142 -20.46 -12.61 10.46
CA GLU A 142 -19.61 -13.77 10.25
C GLU A 142 -18.89 -14.24 11.49
N GLU A 143 -18.32 -13.31 12.26
CA GLU A 143 -17.69 -13.63 13.55
C GLU A 143 -18.70 -14.32 14.47
N ARG A 144 -19.96 -13.86 14.48
CA ARG A 144 -21.03 -14.44 15.28
C ARG A 144 -21.51 -15.81 14.74
N ALA A 145 -21.34 -16.07 13.46
CA ALA A 145 -21.73 -17.32 12.79
C ALA A 145 -20.64 -18.39 12.85
N MET A 146 -19.43 -18.06 13.30
CA MET A 146 -18.34 -19.02 13.49
C MET A 146 -18.61 -19.86 14.76
N PRO A 147 -18.55 -21.20 14.68
CA PRO A 147 -18.87 -22.10 15.80
C PRO A 147 -17.83 -22.12 16.92
#